data_AF-A0A2R6AIN4-F1
#
_entry.id   AF-A0A2R6AIN4-F1
#
_cell.length_a   1.000
_cell.length_b   1.000
_cell.length_c   1.000
_cell.angle_alpha   90.00
_cell.angle_beta   90.00
_cell.angle_gamma   90.00
#
_symmetry.space_group_name_H-M   'P 1'
#
loop_
_entity.id
_entity.type
_entity.pdbx_description
1 polymer ?
#
loop_
_entity_poly.entity_id
_entity_poly.type
_entity_poly.pdbx_seq_one_letter_code
_entity_poly.pdbx_strand_id
1 'polypeptide(L)' 'MSWYPNMNSRGAYIYHFVGEFRVGEPLVVIVVCSKTRWRAYEAIQEAVQRYKTEPPIWKKEVYEDGTSEWLSE' A
#
# COMPACT_ATOMS: atom_id res chain seq x y z
N MET A 1 12.98 -6.56 4.45
CA MET A 1 14.20 -6.16 3.74
C MET A 1 14.06 -4.69 3.41
N SER A 2 14.86 -3.79 4.01
CA SER A 2 14.71 -2.33 3.87
C SER A 2 15.97 -1.77 3.23
N TRP A 3 15.85 -1.16 2.05
CA TRP A 3 16.94 -0.44 1.38
C TRP A 3 16.39 0.55 0.35
N TYR A 4 16.49 1.87 0.58
CA TYR A 4 16.43 2.91 -0.46
C TYR A 4 17.20 4.17 -0.04
N PRO A 5 17.99 4.83 -0.92
CA PRO A 5 19.19 5.58 -0.51
C PRO A 5 18.98 7.11 -0.34
N ASN A 6 17.77 7.64 -0.51
CA ASN A 6 17.56 9.11 -0.55
C ASN A 6 16.43 9.62 0.36
N MET A 7 16.15 8.92 1.45
CA MET A 7 15.24 9.44 2.47
C MET A 7 16.01 9.67 3.76
N ASN A 8 16.00 10.89 4.28
CA ASN A 8 16.30 11.15 5.70
C ASN A 8 15.11 10.71 6.59
N SER A 9 14.34 9.71 6.14
CA SER A 9 13.37 8.97 6.92
C SER A 9 14.15 7.88 7.67
N ARG A 10 13.79 7.63 8.93
CA ARG A 10 14.44 6.58 9.74
C ARG A 10 13.98 5.17 9.31
N GLY A 11 12.95 5.08 8.47
CA GLY A 11 12.44 3.84 7.89
C GLY A 11 11.02 4.00 7.33
N ALA A 12 10.65 3.10 6.43
CA ALA A 12 9.29 2.92 5.94
C ALA A 12 8.95 1.42 5.94
N TYR A 13 7.71 1.10 6.30
CA TYR A 13 7.16 -0.25 6.32
C TYR A 13 5.86 -0.27 5.54
N ILE A 14 5.72 -1.24 4.64
CA ILE A 14 4.51 -1.50 3.87
C ILE A 14 4.10 -2.92 4.17
N TYR A 15 2.87 -3.08 4.68
CA TYR A 15 2.27 -4.38 4.94
C TYR A 15 0.99 -4.50 4.14
N HIS A 16 0.89 -5.52 3.29
CA HIS A 16 -0.30 -5.82 2.51
C HIS A 16 -0.98 -7.06 3.10
N PHE A 17 -2.29 -6.94 3.35
CA PHE A 17 -3.10 -8.05 3.82
C PHE A 17 -3.62 -8.84 2.61
N VAL A 18 -3.68 -10.18 2.73
CA VAL A 18 -4.18 -11.08 1.70
C VAL A 18 -5.34 -11.92 2.25
N GLY A 19 -6.29 -12.28 1.39
CA GLY A 19 -7.49 -13.03 1.76
C GLY A 19 -8.77 -12.35 1.30
N GLU A 20 -9.87 -12.69 1.96
CA GLU A 20 -11.17 -12.08 1.74
C GLU A 20 -11.37 -10.89 2.66
N PHE A 21 -11.94 -9.81 2.12
CA PHE A 21 -12.18 -8.57 2.84
C PHE A 21 -13.58 -8.06 2.57
N ARG A 22 -14.22 -7.49 3.59
CA ARG A 22 -15.46 -6.73 3.46
C ARG A 22 -15.16 -5.30 3.02
N VAL A 23 -16.16 -4.65 2.42
CA VAL A 23 -16.07 -3.23 2.06
C VAL A 23 -15.72 -2.40 3.30
N GLY A 24 -14.66 -1.60 3.18
CA GLY A 24 -14.15 -0.75 4.26
C GLY A 24 -13.02 -1.35 5.10
N GLU A 25 -12.69 -2.63 4.94
CA GLU A 25 -11.56 -3.25 5.65
C GLU A 25 -10.21 -2.81 5.06
N PRO A 26 -9.18 -2.65 5.91
CA PRO A 26 -7.86 -2.21 5.46
C PRO A 26 -7.13 -3.32 4.68
N LEU A 27 -6.72 -3.00 3.45
CA LEU A 27 -5.91 -3.90 2.61
C LEU A 27 -4.41 -3.65 2.72
N VAL A 28 -4.01 -2.48 3.19
CA VAL A 28 -2.61 -2.08 3.30
C VAL A 28 -2.40 -1.15 4.49
N VAL A 29 -1.29 -1.33 5.19
CA VAL A 29 -0.79 -0.39 6.20
C VAL A 29 0.57 0.09 5.73
N ILE A 30 0.74 1.41 5.70
CA ILE A 30 2.01 2.06 5.38
C ILE A 30 2.40 2.96 6.54
N VAL A 31 3.60 2.74 7.07
CA VAL A 31 4.16 3.51 8.19
C VAL A 31 5.47 4.13 7.75
N VAL A 32 5.62 5.43 7.99
CA VAL A 32 6.84 6.19 7.68
C VAL A 32 7.30 6.90 8.94
N CYS A 33 8.57 6.72 9.29
CA CYS A 33 9.20 7.43 10.40
C CYS A 33 10.20 8.44 9.84
N SER A 34 10.08 9.72 10.22
CA SER A 34 10.99 10.77 9.74
C SER A 34 11.33 11.78 10.84
N LYS A 35 12.46 12.47 10.69
CA LYS A 35 12.89 13.54 11.61
C LYS A 35 11.97 14.78 11.55
N THR A 36 11.34 15.02 10.41
CA THR A 36 10.47 16.16 10.18
C THR A 36 9.19 15.72 9.48
N ARG A 37 8.06 16.39 9.78
CA ARG A 37 6.77 16.07 9.15
C ARG A 37 6.77 16.24 7.64
N TRP A 38 7.49 17.23 7.11
CA TRP A 38 7.53 17.47 5.65
C TRP A 38 8.15 16.30 4.90
N ARG A 39 9.26 15.74 5.41
CA ARG A 39 9.88 14.53 4.84
C ARG A 39 8.99 13.30 5.01
N ALA A 40 8.22 13.21 6.09
CA ALA A 40 7.27 12.10 6.27
C ALA A 40 6.17 12.16 5.20
N TYR A 41 5.68 13.36 4.86
CA TYR A 41 4.66 13.56 3.83
C TYR A 41 5.17 13.23 2.43
N GLU A 42 6.39 13.65 2.08
CA GLU A 42 7.02 13.27 0.81
C GLU A 42 7.15 11.74 0.72
N ALA A 43 7.69 11.12 1.77
CA ALA A 43 7.96 9.68 1.78
C ALA A 43 6.70 8.82 1.80
N ILE A 44 5.61 9.23 2.47
CA ILE A 44 4.35 8.48 2.45
C ILE A 44 3.69 8.54 1.07
N GLN A 45 3.77 9.68 0.36
CA GLN A 45 3.26 9.78 -1.01
C GLN A 45 4.01 8.86 -1.97
N GLU A 46 5.35 8.88 -1.89
CA GLU A 46 6.18 7.97 -2.68
C GLU A 46 5.88 6.51 -2.37
N ALA A 47 5.78 6.13 -1.09
CA ALA A 47 5.50 4.76 -0.68
C ALA A 47 4.14 4.26 -1.18
N VAL A 48 3.10 5.09 -1.13
CA VAL A 48 1.76 4.77 -1.67
C VAL A 48 1.85 4.58 -3.19
N GLN A 49 2.52 5.49 -3.90
CA GLN A 49 2.64 5.41 -5.35
C GLN A 49 3.32 4.10 -5.77
N ARG A 50 4.44 3.78 -5.14
CA ARG A 50 5.20 2.56 -5.43
C ARG A 50 4.42 1.29 -5.08
N TYR A 51 3.71 1.28 -3.94
CA TYR A 51 2.82 0.16 -3.58
C TYR A 51 1.71 -0.06 -4.61
N LYS A 52 1.23 0.98 -5.28
CA LYS A 52 0.19 0.86 -6.30
C LYS A 52 0.71 0.36 -7.65
N THR A 53 2.00 0.53 -7.95
CA THR A 53 2.55 0.25 -9.29
C THR A 53 3.54 -0.90 -9.37
N GLU A 54 4.25 -1.20 -8.28
CA GLU A 54 5.36 -2.17 -8.29
C GLU A 54 4.97 -3.61 -7.91
N PRO A 55 4.15 -3.87 -6.87
CA PRO A 55 3.92 -5.23 -6.44
C PRO A 55 2.92 -5.94 -7.35
N PRO A 56 3.15 -7.23 -7.67
CA PRO A 56 2.22 -8.03 -8.47
C PRO A 56 1.02 -8.48 -7.62
N ILE A 57 0.08 -7.57 -7.38
CA ILE A 57 -1.13 -7.81 -6.57
C ILE A 57 -2.34 -7.80 -7.49
N TRP A 58 -3.13 -8.87 -7.45
CA TRP A 58 -4.40 -8.96 -8.17
C TRP A 58 -5.56 -8.94 -7.18
N LYS A 59 -6.64 -8.26 -7.55
CA LYS A 59 -7.85 -8.15 -6.73
C LYS A 59 -9.04 -8.74 -7.48
N LYS A 60 -9.82 -9.52 -6.75
CA LYS A 60 -11.10 -10.03 -7.23
C LYS A 60 -12.22 -9.37 -6.44
N GLU A 61 -13.10 -8.66 -7.13
CA GLU A 61 -14.32 -8.11 -6.53
C GLU A 61 -15.45 -9.14 -6.64
N VAL A 62 -16.24 -9.25 -5.58
CA VAL A 62 -17.45 -10.10 -5.53
C VAL A 62 -18.61 -9.17 -5.23
N TYR A 63 -19.59 -9.15 -6.13
CA TYR A 63 -20.74 -8.25 -6.08
C TYR A 63 -21.95 -8.92 -5.40
N GLU A 64 -22.92 -8.10 -4.97
CA GLU A 64 -24.10 -8.57 -4.24
C GLU A 64 -24.99 -9.52 -5.05
N ASP A 65 -24.95 -9.41 -6.38
CA ASP A 65 -25.67 -10.29 -7.31
C ASP A 65 -24.99 -11.65 -7.52
N GLY A 66 -23.87 -11.89 -6.82
CA GLY A 66 -23.07 -13.11 -6.91
C GLY A 66 -22.09 -13.15 -8.09
N THR A 67 -22.03 -12.09 -8.91
CA THR A 67 -21.02 -11.97 -9.96
C THR A 67 -19.66 -11.60 -9.36
N SER A 68 -18.58 -11.84 -10.10
CA SER A 68 -17.24 -11.49 -9.66
C SER A 68 -16.32 -11.16 -10.82
N GLU A 69 -15.44 -10.19 -10.62
CA GLU A 69 -14.51 -9.70 -11.63
C GLU A 69 -13.08 -9.64 -11.07
N TRP A 70 -12.10 -10.01 -11.90
CA TRP A 70 -10.69 -9.74 -11.61
C TRP A 70 -10.35 -8.36 -12.15
N LEU A 71 -9.90 -7.46 -11.27
CA LEU A 71 -9.43 -6.14 -11.67
C LEU A 71 -8.09 -6.26 -12.40
N SER A 72 -7.94 -5.55 -13.52
CA SER A 72 -6.76 -5.57 -14.39
C SER A 72 -5.90 -4.30 -14.33
N GLU A 73 -6.12 -3.43 -13.35
CA GLU A 73 -5.32 -2.20 -13.15
C GLU A 73 -3.93 -2.47 -12.57
#